data_AF-A0A0S8GCB6-F1
#
_entry.id   AF-A0A0S8GCB6-F1
#
_cell.length_a   1.000
_cell.length_b   1.000
_cell.length_c   1.000
_cell.angle_alpha   90.00
_cell.angle_beta   90.00
_cell.angle_gamma   90.00
#
_symmetry.space_group_name_H-M   'P 1'
#
loop_
_entity.id
_entity.type
_entity.pdbx_description
1 polymer ?
#
loop_
_entity_poly.entity_id
_entity_poly.type
_entity_poly.pdbx_seq_one_letter_code
_entity_poly.pdbx_strand_id
1 'polypeptide(L)'
;MTRFTTLLGAALTLLLCAGVSATVLHVPGEYPTIQAGIDAAVEGDTVLVADGTYTGDGNRDIDFLGKAIVVISENGPEVTVVDCEGDSLDPHRGFFFHSGEDLSSVLRGFTVQNGFAYRGGGMRCDYASPTIAGNWITRNTASGGLSGWGGGIHCYSSSPRIEGNMITGSGRRSLLRLCLSYDRGEYDCWEYG
;
A
#
# COMPACT_ATOMS: atom_id res chain seq x y z
N MET A 1 -44.14 -53.17 24.88
CA MET A 1 -42.76 -52.65 24.75
C MET A 1 -42.24 -53.04 23.38
N THR A 2 -42.43 -52.20 22.37
CA THR A 2 -41.93 -52.42 21.00
C THR A 2 -41.30 -51.12 20.52
N ARG A 3 -40.13 -51.28 19.89
CA ARG A 3 -39.02 -50.33 19.84
C ARG A 3 -39.23 -49.23 18.79
N PHE A 4 -38.91 -47.99 19.17
CA PHE A 4 -38.70 -46.86 18.25
C PHE A 4 -37.42 -47.10 17.44
N THR A 5 -37.55 -47.22 16.12
CA THR A 5 -36.42 -47.17 15.19
C THR A 5 -36.28 -45.74 14.67
N THR A 6 -35.29 -45.01 15.18
CA THR A 6 -34.88 -43.69 14.69
C THR A 6 -34.03 -43.86 13.42
N LEU A 7 -34.53 -43.34 12.30
CA LEU A 7 -33.75 -43.16 11.07
C LEU A 7 -32.83 -41.95 11.24
N LEU A 8 -31.51 -42.17 11.30
CA LEU A 8 -30.51 -41.12 11.17
C LEU A 8 -30.39 -40.75 9.68
N GLY A 9 -30.99 -39.63 9.28
CA GLY A 9 -30.73 -39.02 7.98
C GLY A 9 -29.37 -38.34 8.00
N ALA A 10 -28.41 -38.87 7.24
CA ALA A 10 -27.15 -38.19 7.00
C ALA A 10 -27.40 -36.98 6.09
N ALA A 11 -27.35 -35.77 6.65
CA ALA A 11 -27.39 -34.53 5.88
C ALA A 11 -26.02 -34.33 5.22
N LEU A 12 -25.95 -34.56 3.90
CA LEU A 12 -24.79 -34.24 3.09
C LEU A 12 -24.73 -32.72 2.89
N THR A 13 -23.90 -32.03 3.66
CA THR A 13 -23.60 -30.61 3.43
C THR A 13 -22.73 -30.49 2.18
N LEU A 14 -23.35 -30.07 1.08
CA LEU A 14 -22.64 -29.70 -0.14
C LEU A 14 -21.89 -28.39 0.13
N LEU A 15 -20.59 -28.50 0.46
CA LEU A 15 -19.73 -27.34 0.61
C LEU A 15 -19.46 -26.77 -0.79
N LEU A 16 -20.24 -25.76 -1.18
CA LEU A 16 -19.97 -24.96 -2.36
C LEU A 16 -18.65 -24.23 -2.12
N CYS A 17 -17.55 -24.75 -2.66
CA CYS A 17 -16.37 -23.94 -2.93
C CYS A 17 -16.76 -22.94 -4.02
N ALA A 18 -17.34 -21.80 -3.63
CA ALA A 18 -17.34 -20.64 -4.48
C ALA A 18 -15.87 -20.33 -4.74
N GLY A 19 -15.40 -20.55 -5.96
CA GLY A 19 -14.09 -20.07 -6.36
C GLY A 19 -14.11 -18.55 -6.20
N VAL A 20 -13.32 -18.04 -5.26
CA VAL A 20 -13.02 -16.60 -5.21
C VAL A 20 -12.29 -16.30 -6.51
N SER A 21 -13.00 -15.68 -7.44
CA SER A 21 -12.38 -15.07 -8.61
C SER A 21 -11.98 -13.67 -8.18
N ALA A 22 -10.70 -13.34 -8.35
CA ALA A 22 -10.22 -11.97 -8.26
C ALA A 22 -11.08 -11.05 -9.13
N THR A 23 -11.58 -9.97 -8.55
CA THR A 23 -12.37 -8.93 -9.21
C THR A 23 -11.52 -7.68 -9.40
N VAL A 24 -11.83 -6.89 -10.42
CA VAL A 24 -11.23 -5.57 -10.64
C VAL A 24 -12.21 -4.51 -10.14
N LEU A 25 -11.79 -3.70 -9.18
CA LEU A 25 -12.55 -2.60 -8.59
C LEU A 25 -11.99 -1.29 -9.16
N HIS A 26 -12.85 -0.50 -9.82
CA HIS A 26 -12.43 0.70 -10.53
C HIS A 26 -12.52 1.96 -9.66
N VAL A 27 -11.42 2.69 -9.54
CA VAL A 27 -11.35 4.00 -8.86
C VAL A 27 -11.02 5.09 -9.90
N PRO A 28 -11.78 6.18 -10.03
CA PRO A 28 -12.91 6.57 -9.19
C PRO A 28 -14.28 6.05 -9.67
N GLY A 29 -14.31 5.20 -10.70
CA GLY A 29 -15.55 4.87 -11.45
C GLY A 29 -16.62 4.17 -10.60
N GLU A 30 -16.24 3.18 -9.82
CA GLU A 30 -17.12 2.44 -8.90
C GLU A 30 -16.98 2.94 -7.46
N TYR A 31 -15.75 3.28 -7.05
CA TYR A 31 -15.43 3.76 -5.72
C TYR A 31 -14.79 5.14 -5.79
N PRO A 32 -15.29 6.14 -5.04
CA PRO A 32 -14.86 7.53 -5.22
C PRO A 32 -13.41 7.80 -4.79
N THR A 33 -12.81 6.95 -3.96
CA THR A 33 -11.46 7.11 -3.43
C THR A 33 -10.70 5.79 -3.47
N ILE A 34 -9.37 5.87 -3.38
CA ILE A 34 -8.52 4.68 -3.35
C ILE A 34 -8.83 3.83 -2.11
N GLN A 35 -8.97 4.47 -0.94
CA GLN A 35 -9.33 3.75 0.29
C GLN A 35 -10.70 3.08 0.18
N ALA A 36 -11.71 3.72 -0.42
CA ALA A 36 -13.01 3.09 -0.61
C ALA A 36 -12.94 1.84 -1.51
N GLY A 37 -12.07 1.85 -2.52
CA GLY A 37 -11.77 0.67 -3.33
C GLY A 37 -11.12 -0.44 -2.51
N ILE A 38 -10.12 -0.10 -1.68
CA ILE A 38 -9.46 -1.05 -0.77
C ILE A 38 -10.43 -1.62 0.26
N ASP A 39 -11.29 -0.78 0.85
CA ASP A 39 -12.26 -1.18 1.87
C ASP A 39 -13.21 -2.25 1.32
N ALA A 40 -13.64 -2.10 0.07
CA ALA A 40 -14.52 -3.04 -0.61
C ALA A 40 -13.82 -4.29 -1.15
N ALA A 41 -12.53 -4.19 -1.47
CA ALA A 41 -11.74 -5.31 -2.00
C ALA A 41 -11.64 -6.46 -0.98
N VAL A 42 -11.60 -7.69 -1.49
CA VAL A 42 -11.24 -8.89 -0.72
C VAL A 42 -9.94 -9.50 -1.26
N GLU A 43 -9.37 -10.44 -0.51
CA GLU A 43 -8.12 -11.14 -0.87
C GLU A 43 -8.12 -11.59 -2.34
N GLY A 44 -7.08 -11.20 -3.08
CA GLY A 44 -6.89 -11.50 -4.50
C GLY A 44 -7.43 -10.44 -5.47
N ASP A 45 -8.25 -9.49 -5.01
CA ASP A 45 -8.79 -8.44 -5.87
C ASP A 45 -7.73 -7.43 -6.36
N THR A 46 -8.08 -6.71 -7.42
CA THR A 46 -7.31 -5.59 -7.93
C THR A 46 -8.11 -4.29 -7.81
N VAL A 47 -7.57 -3.31 -7.09
CA VAL A 47 -8.04 -1.93 -7.14
C VAL A 47 -7.31 -1.22 -8.29
N LEU A 48 -8.00 -1.03 -9.41
CA LEU A 48 -7.48 -0.37 -10.61
C LEU A 48 -7.82 1.12 -10.57
N VAL A 49 -6.78 1.95 -10.51
CA VAL A 49 -6.91 3.40 -10.34
C VAL A 49 -6.64 4.11 -11.66
N ALA A 50 -7.64 4.81 -12.17
CA ALA A 50 -7.56 5.57 -13.42
C ALA A 50 -6.58 6.75 -13.32
N ASP A 51 -6.35 7.41 -14.45
CA ASP A 51 -5.52 8.62 -14.51
C ASP A 51 -6.16 9.75 -13.69
N GLY A 52 -5.34 10.48 -12.94
CA GLY A 52 -5.84 11.56 -12.11
C GLY A 52 -4.90 11.99 -11.00
N THR A 53 -5.28 13.08 -10.33
CA THR A 53 -4.67 13.51 -9.08
C THR A 53 -5.67 13.28 -7.95
N TYR A 54 -5.26 12.45 -7.00
CA TYR A 54 -6.05 11.97 -5.88
C TYR A 54 -5.57 12.71 -4.62
N THR A 55 -6.47 13.50 -4.04
CA THR A 55 -6.22 14.38 -2.89
C THR A 55 -7.29 14.17 -1.82
N GLY A 56 -7.06 14.72 -0.62
CA GLY A 56 -8.00 14.69 0.49
C GLY A 56 -8.28 13.29 1.08
N ASP A 57 -9.28 13.25 1.95
CA ASP A 57 -9.59 12.06 2.75
C ASP A 57 -9.95 10.85 1.88
N GLY A 58 -9.40 9.68 2.23
CA GLY A 58 -9.53 8.44 1.47
C GLY A 58 -8.56 8.30 0.30
N ASN A 59 -7.78 9.34 -0.01
CA ASN A 59 -6.69 9.30 -1.00
C ASN A 59 -5.31 9.62 -0.38
N ARG A 60 -5.25 9.79 0.94
CA ARG A 60 -4.03 9.96 1.75
C ARG A 60 -4.15 9.10 3.01
N ASP A 61 -3.01 8.81 3.63
CA ASP A 61 -2.88 7.82 4.71
C ASP A 61 -3.51 6.47 4.37
N ILE A 62 -3.37 6.05 3.11
CA ILE A 62 -4.03 4.87 2.58
C ILE A 62 -3.49 3.61 3.27
N ASP A 63 -4.39 2.81 3.84
CA ASP A 63 -4.11 1.57 4.56
C ASP A 63 -4.67 0.38 3.79
N PHE A 64 -3.82 -0.64 3.59
CA PHE A 64 -4.19 -1.89 2.91
C PHE A 64 -4.98 -2.83 3.84
N LEU A 65 -5.05 -2.54 5.14
CA LEU A 65 -5.80 -3.29 6.14
C LEU A 65 -5.35 -4.76 6.24
N GLY A 66 -4.09 -5.05 5.91
CA GLY A 66 -3.53 -6.41 5.90
C GLY A 66 -3.96 -7.27 4.72
N LYS A 67 -4.64 -6.71 3.71
CA LYS A 67 -5.21 -7.47 2.58
C LYS A 67 -4.16 -7.84 1.52
N ALA A 68 -4.21 -9.07 1.01
CA ALA A 68 -3.47 -9.52 -0.17
C ALA A 68 -4.15 -9.05 -1.46
N ILE A 69 -4.09 -7.75 -1.72
CA ILE A 69 -4.69 -7.12 -2.92
C ILE A 69 -3.64 -6.41 -3.75
N VAL A 70 -3.97 -6.18 -5.02
CA VAL A 70 -3.18 -5.36 -5.92
C VAL A 70 -3.84 -3.99 -6.05
N VAL A 71 -3.16 -2.92 -5.65
CA VAL A 71 -3.54 -1.54 -5.97
C VAL A 71 -2.61 -1.06 -7.07
N ILE A 72 -3.16 -0.77 -8.24
CA ILE A 72 -2.38 -0.47 -9.45
C ILE A 72 -2.97 0.68 -10.25
N SER A 73 -2.12 1.58 -10.74
CA SER A 73 -2.49 2.60 -11.71
C SER A 73 -2.84 1.99 -13.07
N GLU A 74 -3.77 2.57 -13.81
CA GLU A 74 -4.08 2.15 -15.18
C GLU A 74 -2.94 2.46 -16.16
N ASN A 75 -2.42 3.71 -16.17
CA ASN A 75 -1.43 4.14 -17.16
C ASN A 75 -0.08 4.59 -16.59
N GLY A 76 0.21 4.25 -15.33
CA GLY A 76 1.53 4.43 -14.73
C GLY A 76 1.72 5.71 -13.92
N PRO A 77 2.90 5.87 -13.31
CA PRO A 77 3.16 6.91 -12.32
C PRO A 77 3.18 8.31 -12.93
N GLU A 78 3.36 8.44 -14.24
CA GLU A 78 3.36 9.70 -14.96
C GLU A 78 2.03 10.46 -14.87
N VAL A 79 0.91 9.73 -14.70
CA VAL A 79 -0.45 10.28 -14.82
C VAL A 79 -1.38 9.92 -13.65
N THR A 80 -1.00 8.98 -12.79
CA THR A 80 -1.74 8.63 -11.58
C THR A 80 -0.99 9.13 -10.33
N VAL A 81 -1.46 10.24 -9.78
CA VAL A 81 -0.80 10.97 -8.68
C VAL A 81 -1.61 10.87 -7.40
N VAL A 82 -0.98 10.39 -6.34
CA VAL A 82 -1.43 10.52 -4.95
C VAL A 82 -0.73 11.74 -4.34
N ASP A 83 -1.47 12.83 -4.19
CA ASP A 83 -0.98 14.06 -3.58
C ASP A 83 -1.49 14.15 -2.14
N CYS A 84 -0.57 13.99 -1.20
CA CYS A 84 -0.91 13.84 0.21
C CYS A 84 -1.32 15.16 0.87
N GLU A 85 -0.94 16.30 0.25
CA GLU A 85 -1.17 17.64 0.78
C GLU A 85 -0.68 17.82 2.24
N GLY A 86 0.34 17.05 2.63
CA GLY A 86 0.83 17.01 4.01
C GLY A 86 1.79 18.16 4.32
N ASP A 87 1.62 18.77 5.49
CA ASP A 87 2.54 19.77 6.02
C ASP A 87 2.68 19.70 7.55
N SER A 88 3.38 20.69 8.14
CA SER A 88 3.62 20.73 9.59
C SER A 88 2.39 20.98 10.45
N LEU A 89 1.33 21.54 9.87
CA LEU A 89 0.05 21.82 10.52
C LEU A 89 -0.95 20.69 10.30
N ASP A 90 -0.90 20.04 9.14
CA ASP A 90 -1.74 18.88 8.76
C ASP A 90 -0.87 17.73 8.21
N PRO A 91 -0.22 16.94 9.08
CA PRO A 91 0.75 15.94 8.65
C PRO A 91 0.06 14.67 8.12
N HIS A 92 0.22 14.44 6.81
CA HIS A 92 -0.30 13.27 6.10
C HIS A 92 0.78 12.54 5.32
N ARG A 93 0.65 11.21 5.15
CA ARG A 93 1.47 10.42 4.22
C ARG A 93 0.65 9.86 3.07
N GLY A 94 1.30 9.22 2.11
CA GLY A 94 0.60 8.56 1.00
C GLY A 94 0.02 7.23 1.44
N PHE A 95 0.90 6.31 1.87
CA PHE A 95 0.53 4.95 2.23
C PHE A 95 1.09 4.54 3.59
N PHE A 96 0.32 3.76 4.34
CA PHE A 96 0.73 3.18 5.60
C PHE A 96 0.42 1.68 5.63
N PHE A 97 1.47 0.86 5.61
CA PHE A 97 1.36 -0.60 5.74
C PHE A 97 1.70 -0.96 7.18
N HIS A 98 0.72 -1.45 7.94
CA HIS A 98 0.89 -1.70 9.38
C HIS A 98 0.04 -2.84 9.94
N SER A 99 -0.57 -3.63 9.07
CA SER A 99 -1.56 -4.64 9.43
C SER A 99 -1.12 -6.05 9.02
N GLY A 100 0.20 -6.25 8.84
CA GLY A 100 0.79 -7.54 8.50
C GLY A 100 0.78 -7.85 7.01
N GLU A 101 0.70 -6.83 6.16
CA GLU A 101 0.79 -6.97 4.71
C GLU A 101 2.04 -7.76 4.30
N ASP A 102 1.90 -8.69 3.35
CA ASP A 102 3.01 -9.46 2.82
C ASP A 102 3.26 -9.14 1.34
N LEU A 103 4.10 -9.91 0.66
CA LEU A 103 4.47 -9.66 -0.73
C LEU A 103 3.29 -9.68 -1.72
N SER A 104 2.13 -10.20 -1.33
CA SER A 104 0.89 -10.21 -2.11
C SER A 104 0.06 -8.92 -1.95
N SER A 105 0.37 -8.07 -0.97
CA SER A 105 -0.10 -6.69 -0.91
C SER A 105 0.78 -5.84 -1.82
N VAL A 106 0.27 -5.50 -3.01
CA VAL A 106 1.06 -4.85 -4.08
C VAL A 106 0.59 -3.42 -4.29
N LEU A 107 1.51 -2.47 -4.24
CA LEU A 107 1.30 -1.09 -4.69
C LEU A 107 2.15 -0.81 -5.93
N ARG A 108 1.51 -0.44 -7.04
CA ARG A 108 2.21 -0.28 -8.31
C ARG A 108 1.75 0.89 -9.19
N GLY A 109 2.73 1.61 -9.74
CA GLY A 109 2.52 2.57 -10.81
C GLY A 109 1.99 3.94 -10.37
N PHE A 110 2.20 4.35 -9.13
CA PHE A 110 1.75 5.65 -8.63
C PHE A 110 2.88 6.65 -8.54
N THR A 111 2.59 7.92 -8.80
CA THR A 111 3.35 9.01 -8.17
C THR A 111 2.79 9.23 -6.76
N VAL A 112 3.64 9.23 -5.74
CA VAL A 112 3.29 9.58 -4.36
C VAL A 112 4.10 10.80 -3.95
N GLN A 113 3.40 11.88 -3.62
CA GLN A 113 4.03 13.18 -3.41
C GLN A 113 3.45 14.01 -2.28
N ASN A 114 4.26 14.99 -1.86
CA ASN A 114 3.92 16.01 -0.86
C ASN A 114 3.43 15.42 0.47
N GLY A 115 3.89 14.23 0.82
CA GLY A 115 3.66 13.67 2.15
C GLY A 115 4.60 14.30 3.19
N PHE A 116 4.06 14.56 4.38
CA PHE A 116 4.77 15.11 5.52
C PHE A 116 4.37 14.33 6.78
N ALA A 117 5.28 13.51 7.30
CA ALA A 117 5.03 12.71 8.50
C ALA A 117 6.28 12.58 9.35
N TYR A 118 6.14 12.20 10.62
CA TYR A 118 7.29 12.00 11.51
C TYR A 118 8.31 10.99 10.96
N ARG A 119 7.83 9.90 10.33
CA ARG A 119 8.61 8.86 9.65
C ARG A 119 7.89 8.46 8.37
N GLY A 120 8.63 8.32 7.26
CA GLY A 120 8.04 7.88 6.00
C GLY A 120 6.98 8.84 5.49
N GLY A 121 7.39 10.03 5.06
CA GLY A 121 6.48 11.05 4.53
C GLY A 121 5.65 10.53 3.36
N GLY A 122 6.26 9.77 2.45
CA GLY A 122 5.52 9.15 1.34
C GLY A 122 4.85 7.85 1.77
N MET A 123 5.66 6.93 2.31
CA MET A 123 5.21 5.59 2.70
C MET A 123 5.87 5.15 4.00
N ARG A 124 5.13 4.39 4.82
CA ARG A 124 5.68 3.72 5.99
C ARG A 124 5.26 2.25 6.00
N CYS A 125 6.19 1.36 6.30
CA CYS A 125 5.95 -0.06 6.54
C CYS A 125 6.34 -0.42 7.97
N ASP A 126 5.40 -0.92 8.76
CA ASP A 126 5.56 -1.21 10.19
C ASP A 126 5.10 -2.64 10.47
N TYR A 127 6.05 -3.55 10.71
CA TYR A 127 5.81 -5.00 10.76
C TYR A 127 5.06 -5.55 9.53
N ALA A 128 5.32 -4.94 8.36
CA ALA A 128 4.65 -5.24 7.10
C ALA A 128 5.67 -5.32 5.96
N SER A 129 5.54 -6.29 5.08
CA SER A 129 6.48 -6.56 3.99
C SER A 129 5.80 -6.55 2.61
N PRO A 130 5.13 -5.45 2.21
CA PRO A 130 4.44 -5.34 0.92
C PRO A 130 5.39 -5.36 -0.29
N THR A 131 4.82 -5.55 -1.48
CA THR A 131 5.51 -5.24 -2.73
C THR A 131 5.23 -3.79 -3.14
N ILE A 132 6.27 -2.99 -3.27
CA ILE A 132 6.22 -1.60 -3.74
C ILE A 132 6.97 -1.55 -5.07
N ALA A 133 6.27 -1.43 -6.19
CA ALA A 133 6.86 -1.61 -7.51
C ALA A 133 6.52 -0.48 -8.50
N GLY A 134 7.51 0.03 -9.25
CA GLY A 134 7.23 0.92 -10.38
C GLY A 134 6.61 2.27 -10.01
N ASN A 135 6.80 2.76 -8.77
CA ASN A 135 6.25 4.03 -8.28
C ASN A 135 7.26 5.18 -8.37
N TRP A 136 6.76 6.41 -8.45
CA TRP A 136 7.56 7.64 -8.31
C TRP A 136 7.29 8.28 -6.95
N ILE A 137 8.25 8.22 -6.04
CA ILE A 137 8.11 8.68 -4.66
C ILE A 137 8.94 9.96 -4.52
N THR A 138 8.27 11.10 -4.56
CA THR A 138 8.92 12.40 -4.75
C THR A 138 8.37 13.47 -3.81
N ARG A 139 9.18 14.46 -3.43
CA ARG A 139 8.74 15.61 -2.60
C ARG A 139 8.10 15.21 -1.26
N ASN A 140 8.51 14.06 -0.72
CA ASN A 140 8.03 13.59 0.58
C ASN A 140 9.04 13.90 1.68
N THR A 141 8.55 14.33 2.85
CA THR A 141 9.34 14.86 3.95
C THR A 141 9.09 14.09 5.24
N ALA A 142 10.18 13.70 5.91
CA ALA A 142 10.11 13.18 7.28
C ALA A 142 10.41 14.31 8.28
N SER A 143 9.51 14.58 9.22
CA SER A 143 9.64 15.65 10.20
C SER A 143 10.40 15.25 11.47
N GLY A 144 10.79 13.98 11.61
CA GLY A 144 11.48 13.42 12.77
C GLY A 144 12.94 13.88 12.99
N GLY A 145 13.34 15.01 12.40
CA GLY A 145 14.63 15.67 12.66
C GLY A 145 15.85 14.98 12.06
N LEU A 146 17.02 15.20 12.67
CA LEU A 146 18.34 14.72 12.20
C LEU A 146 18.49 13.19 12.16
N SER A 147 17.50 12.45 12.66
CA SER A 147 17.52 10.99 12.76
C SER A 147 17.32 10.26 11.42
N GLY A 148 17.03 10.97 10.33
CA GLY A 148 17.10 10.40 8.98
C GLY A 148 16.03 9.34 8.66
N TRP A 149 14.81 9.48 9.20
CA TRP A 149 13.71 8.50 9.08
C TRP A 149 13.06 8.39 7.68
N GLY A 150 13.82 8.63 6.60
CA GLY A 150 13.42 8.45 5.20
C GLY A 150 12.17 9.25 4.81
N GLY A 151 12.34 10.40 4.13
CA GLY A 151 11.21 11.18 3.63
C GLY A 151 10.33 10.40 2.64
N GLY A 152 10.94 9.53 1.82
CA GLY A 152 10.24 8.70 0.84
C GLY A 152 9.53 7.50 1.47
N ILE A 153 10.29 6.48 1.85
CA ILE A 153 9.79 5.26 2.49
C ILE A 153 10.56 5.02 3.80
N HIS A 154 9.83 4.66 4.85
CA HIS A 154 10.41 4.23 6.12
C HIS A 154 9.98 2.81 6.46
N CYS A 155 10.93 1.94 6.83
CA CYS A 155 10.68 0.55 7.19
C CYS A 155 11.07 0.28 8.65
N TYR A 156 10.11 -0.19 9.45
CA TYR A 156 10.32 -0.63 10.83
C TYR A 156 9.97 -2.11 10.96
N SER A 157 10.95 -2.96 11.27
CA SER A 157 10.76 -4.42 11.40
C SER A 157 10.04 -5.07 10.20
N SER A 158 10.30 -4.55 9.01
CA SER A 158 9.56 -4.80 7.76
C SER A 158 10.54 -5.24 6.68
N SER A 159 10.19 -6.08 5.71
CA SER A 159 11.09 -6.43 4.60
C SER A 159 10.37 -6.31 3.26
N PRO A 160 9.87 -5.12 2.89
CA PRO A 160 9.15 -4.95 1.64
C PRO A 160 10.04 -5.21 0.43
N ARG A 161 9.45 -5.73 -0.64
CA ARG A 161 10.11 -5.78 -1.94
C ARG A 161 9.94 -4.44 -2.64
N ILE A 162 11.03 -3.68 -2.75
CA ILE A 162 11.05 -2.35 -3.39
C ILE A 162 11.79 -2.47 -4.72
N GLU A 163 11.06 -2.46 -5.84
CA GLU A 163 11.63 -2.70 -7.18
C GLU A 163 11.14 -1.70 -8.23
N GLY A 164 12.03 -1.26 -9.12
CA GLY A 164 11.66 -0.37 -10.23
C GLY A 164 11.07 0.98 -9.82
N ASN A 165 11.24 1.43 -8.56
CA ASN A 165 10.74 2.72 -8.10
C ASN A 165 11.76 3.84 -8.36
N MET A 166 11.25 5.03 -8.70
CA MET A 166 12.04 6.26 -8.70
C MET A 166 11.81 7.00 -7.39
N ILE A 167 12.82 7.10 -6.54
CA ILE A 167 12.70 7.75 -5.22
C ILE A 167 13.62 8.98 -5.19
N THR A 168 13.04 10.17 -5.10
CA THR A 168 13.78 11.44 -5.15
C THR A 168 13.43 12.33 -3.96
N GLY A 169 14.45 12.88 -3.30
CA GLY A 169 14.27 13.90 -2.27
C GLY A 169 13.75 15.23 -2.83
N SER A 170 13.44 16.18 -1.94
CA SER A 170 12.86 17.51 -2.24
C SER A 170 13.75 18.46 -3.07
N GLY A 171 14.82 17.95 -3.70
CA GLY A 171 15.72 18.70 -4.57
C GLY A 171 15.97 17.93 -5.87
N ARG A 172 15.85 18.61 -7.01
CA ARG A 172 16.14 18.02 -8.32
C ARG A 172 17.55 17.43 -8.30
N ARG A 173 17.64 16.11 -8.50
CA ARG A 173 18.85 15.26 -8.54
C ARG A 173 19.50 14.98 -7.19
N SER A 174 19.17 13.83 -6.60
CA SER A 174 20.10 13.14 -5.71
C SER A 174 19.80 11.63 -5.66
N LEU A 175 20.87 10.88 -5.92
CA LEU A 175 20.98 9.43 -6.00
C LEU A 175 20.62 8.77 -4.66
N LEU A 176 19.77 7.74 -4.72
CA LEU A 176 19.62 6.50 -3.92
C LEU A 176 19.90 6.46 -2.39
N ARG A 177 20.38 7.50 -1.71
CA ARG A 177 20.95 7.38 -0.35
C ARG A 177 20.19 8.04 0.79
N LEU A 178 19.02 8.64 0.56
CA LEU A 178 18.33 9.39 1.63
C LEU A 178 16.85 9.06 1.84
N CYS A 179 16.26 8.21 1.00
CA CYS A 179 14.80 8.06 1.02
C CYS A 179 14.30 6.72 1.54
N LEU A 180 15.18 5.78 1.88
CA LEU A 180 14.86 4.51 2.53
C LEU A 180 15.61 4.45 3.87
N SER A 181 14.92 4.13 4.97
CA SER A 181 15.56 3.93 6.29
C SER A 181 15.05 2.65 6.94
N TYR A 182 15.93 1.96 7.66
CA TYR A 182 15.70 0.68 8.34
C TYR A 182 16.14 0.78 9.81
N ASP A 183 15.26 0.42 10.75
CA ASP A 183 15.56 0.56 12.20
C ASP A 183 16.36 -0.63 12.79
N ARG A 184 16.68 -1.69 12.01
CA ARG A 184 17.49 -2.83 12.52
C ARG A 184 19.01 -2.67 12.38
N GLY A 185 19.53 -1.49 12.08
CA GLY A 185 20.99 -1.27 12.00
C GLY A 185 21.69 -1.85 10.76
N GLU A 186 20.94 -2.36 9.79
CA GLU A 186 21.45 -2.81 8.48
C GLU A 186 20.95 -1.86 7.40
N TYR A 187 21.86 -1.04 6.85
CA TYR A 187 21.61 -0.21 5.69
C TYR A 187 21.84 -1.04 4.42
N ASP A 188 20.93 -1.95 4.08
CA ASP A 188 21.01 -2.67 2.80
C ASP A 188 20.50 -1.77 1.67
N CYS A 189 21.40 -0.91 1.19
CA CYS A 189 21.25 -0.25 -0.10
C CYS A 189 21.58 -1.27 -1.19
N TRP A 190 20.56 -1.87 -1.81
CA TRP A 190 20.78 -2.57 -3.08
C TRP A 190 21.06 -1.52 -4.16
N GLU A 191 22.33 -1.38 -4.52
CA GLU A 191 22.73 -0.78 -5.79
C GLU A 191 22.28 -1.74 -6.91
N TYR A 192 21.30 -1.35 -7.72
CA TYR A 192 21.17 -1.92 -9.05
C TYR A 192 21.77 -0.91 -10.03
N GLY A 193 22.99 -1.22 -10.48
CA GLY A 193 23.59 -0.66 -11.69
C GLY A 193 23.00 -1.28 -12.95
#